data_AF-A0A917PGK7-F1
#
_entry.id   AF-A0A917PGK7-F1
#
_cell.length_a   1.000
_cell.length_b   1.000
_cell.length_c   1.000
_cell.angle_alpha   90.00
_cell.angle_beta   90.00
_cell.angle_gamma   90.00
#
_symmetry.space_group_name_H-M   'P 1'
#
loop_
_entity.id
_entity.type
_entity.pdbx_description
1 polymer ?
#
loop_
_entity_poly.entity_id
_entity_poly.type
_entity_poly.pdbx_seq_one_letter_code
_entity_poly.pdbx_strand_id
1 'polypeptide(L)'
;MSGPVDKDAPQPAPTSRTPEREEVARARKRERDRRYRLEHPEEHAAQRRRWVEANRDRIRESNRRWRETHLERARELNRDSMRRAADRKRREAETRAKARVRVRVWREEHPDRVRKYQRDWVEANRDKVREYYNRYYRTHRDEVNARATARRDADPAGAAASKQAWAADHKEHRAELQRARRADPEVYAAELEANAAARRLKRALARAGLPPRRLHPATAAERRANERAAVAFFGDPSLPEHVHQSTVFVENLTKHMLLHHARMREFAESYVATRERMGLPPANADDVMWARAVDVVLDGSRRVDLLTSRDVAAAVRAAKATMRRAEQKRQHERLVEAVVVHVQRNRVRLAADAAMESRARRMRGKPSVDRDELLVRIALQEVAAQVPTTLLAAGDIRRALGRASFALGQMLDAGSSDNQRGRCLEA
;
A
#
# COMPACT_ATOMS: atom_id res chain seq x y z
N MET A 1 -91.39 -20.42 -76.97
CA MET A 1 -92.46 -21.39 -76.64
C MET A 1 -91.87 -22.45 -75.71
N SER A 2 -92.02 -22.28 -74.39
CA SER A 2 -91.87 -23.33 -73.37
C SER A 2 -92.85 -22.97 -72.25
N GLY A 3 -93.75 -23.90 -71.92
CA GLY A 3 -95.03 -23.65 -71.25
C GLY A 3 -95.00 -23.46 -69.73
N PRO A 4 -96.19 -23.35 -69.11
CA PRO A 4 -96.37 -23.04 -67.70
C PRO A 4 -96.08 -24.28 -66.83
N VAL A 5 -95.34 -24.10 -65.73
CA VAL A 5 -95.07 -25.16 -64.75
C VAL A 5 -96.03 -25.01 -63.57
N ASP A 6 -96.82 -26.06 -63.37
CA ASP A 6 -97.74 -26.29 -62.25
C ASP A 6 -97.10 -26.05 -60.88
N LYS A 7 -97.82 -25.32 -60.01
CA LYS A 7 -97.42 -25.01 -58.63
C LYS A 7 -98.06 -25.92 -57.56
N ASP A 8 -98.77 -26.97 -57.95
CA ASP A 8 -99.50 -27.83 -57.01
C ASP A 8 -98.99 -29.29 -57.01
N ALA A 9 -97.71 -29.48 -56.67
CA ALA A 9 -97.17 -30.78 -56.30
C ALA A 9 -96.89 -30.84 -54.78
N PRO A 10 -97.36 -31.88 -54.04
CA PRO A 10 -97.06 -32.02 -52.62
C PRO A 10 -95.56 -32.26 -52.40
N GLN A 11 -94.93 -31.45 -51.56
CA GLN A 11 -93.54 -31.68 -51.15
C GLN A 11 -93.42 -33.01 -50.37
N PRO A 12 -92.41 -33.86 -50.66
CA PRO A 12 -92.17 -35.05 -49.88
C PRO A 12 -91.78 -34.68 -48.44
N ALA A 13 -92.48 -35.26 -47.48
CA ALA A 13 -92.24 -35.09 -46.05
C ALA A 13 -90.75 -35.37 -45.69
N PRO A 14 -90.12 -34.54 -44.84
CA PRO A 14 -88.73 -34.76 -44.44
C PRO A 14 -88.61 -36.04 -43.62
N THR A 15 -87.87 -37.01 -44.17
CA THR A 15 -87.48 -38.23 -43.47
C THR A 15 -86.72 -37.91 -42.18
N SER A 16 -87.10 -38.58 -41.09
CA SER A 16 -86.60 -38.39 -39.73
C SER A 16 -85.08 -38.55 -39.64
N ARG A 17 -84.39 -37.47 -39.25
CA ARG A 17 -82.96 -37.48 -38.89
C ARG A 17 -82.78 -38.06 -37.47
N THR A 18 -81.99 -39.12 -37.33
CA THR A 18 -81.68 -39.77 -36.04
C THR A 18 -80.59 -39.01 -35.24
N PRO A 19 -80.70 -38.90 -33.90
CA PRO A 19 -79.79 -38.11 -33.04
C PRO A 19 -78.31 -38.54 -33.11
N GLU A 20 -78.04 -39.83 -33.35
CA GLU A 20 -76.66 -40.35 -33.49
C GLU A 20 -75.94 -39.79 -34.73
N ARG A 21 -76.67 -39.56 -35.84
CA ARG A 21 -76.09 -38.96 -37.05
C ARG A 21 -75.68 -37.51 -36.79
N GLU A 22 -76.42 -36.81 -35.94
CA GLU A 22 -76.06 -35.45 -35.53
C GLU A 22 -74.84 -35.44 -34.61
N GLU A 23 -74.70 -36.39 -33.70
CA GLU A 23 -73.55 -36.45 -32.81
C GLU A 23 -72.24 -36.75 -33.57
N VAL A 24 -72.29 -37.69 -34.51
CA VAL A 24 -71.16 -37.99 -35.40
C VAL A 24 -70.81 -36.77 -36.26
N ALA A 25 -71.81 -36.04 -36.79
CA ALA A 25 -71.57 -34.81 -37.53
C ALA A 25 -70.94 -33.71 -36.65
N ARG A 26 -71.38 -33.56 -35.39
CA ARG A 26 -70.79 -32.64 -34.40
C ARG A 26 -69.36 -33.04 -34.04
N ALA A 27 -69.05 -34.33 -33.91
CA ALA A 27 -67.69 -34.82 -33.64
C ALA A 27 -66.75 -34.55 -34.81
N ARG A 28 -67.17 -34.85 -36.05
CA ARG A 28 -66.41 -34.54 -37.27
C ARG A 28 -66.15 -33.04 -37.42
N LYS A 29 -67.15 -32.21 -37.11
CA LYS A 29 -66.99 -30.75 -37.06
C LYS A 29 -65.95 -30.33 -36.01
N ARG A 30 -66.05 -30.84 -34.78
CA ARG A 30 -65.10 -30.52 -33.69
C ARG A 30 -63.66 -30.89 -34.05
N GLU A 31 -63.45 -32.04 -34.68
CA GLU A 31 -62.13 -32.49 -35.11
C GLU A 31 -61.57 -31.64 -36.25
N ARG A 32 -62.42 -31.29 -37.24
CA ARG A 32 -62.04 -30.34 -38.30
C ARG A 32 -61.67 -28.97 -37.72
N ASP A 33 -62.48 -28.44 -36.80
CA ASP A 33 -62.22 -27.15 -36.16
C ASP A 33 -60.99 -27.20 -35.22
N ARG A 34 -60.61 -28.38 -34.71
CA ARG A 34 -59.38 -28.61 -33.95
C ARG A 34 -58.16 -28.60 -34.86
N ARG A 35 -58.22 -29.30 -36.00
CA ARG A 35 -57.15 -29.31 -37.01
C ARG A 35 -56.91 -27.92 -37.57
N TYR A 36 -57.98 -27.23 -37.96
CA TYR A 36 -57.91 -25.85 -38.46
C TYR A 36 -57.24 -24.90 -37.45
N ARG A 37 -57.47 -25.06 -36.13
CA ARG A 37 -56.80 -24.27 -35.08
C ARG A 37 -55.31 -24.60 -34.89
N LEU A 38 -54.89 -25.84 -35.17
CA LEU A 38 -53.48 -26.24 -35.10
C LEU A 38 -52.71 -25.83 -36.34
N GLU A 39 -53.36 -25.86 -37.50
CA GLU A 39 -52.79 -25.49 -38.80
C GLU A 39 -52.73 -23.97 -39.01
N HIS A 40 -53.70 -23.22 -38.45
CA HIS A 40 -53.78 -21.76 -38.57
C HIS A 40 -53.80 -21.04 -37.21
N PRO A 41 -52.77 -21.20 -36.35
CA PRO A 41 -52.75 -20.62 -35.01
C PRO A 41 -52.74 -19.08 -35.04
N GLU A 42 -52.06 -18.49 -36.03
CA GLU A 42 -51.94 -17.04 -36.16
C GLU A 42 -53.21 -16.39 -36.70
N GLU A 43 -53.86 -16.97 -37.72
CA GLU A 43 -55.11 -16.46 -38.29
C GLU A 43 -56.26 -16.52 -37.27
N HIS A 44 -56.35 -17.63 -36.53
CA HIS A 44 -57.34 -17.77 -35.47
C HIS A 44 -57.09 -16.77 -34.33
N ALA A 45 -55.83 -16.52 -33.97
CA ALA A 45 -55.48 -15.49 -33.01
C ALA A 45 -55.83 -14.08 -33.53
N ALA A 46 -55.57 -13.78 -34.80
CA ALA A 46 -55.90 -12.50 -35.43
C ALA A 46 -57.41 -12.26 -35.53
N GLN A 47 -58.18 -13.26 -35.96
CA GLN A 47 -59.64 -13.20 -36.01
C GLN A 47 -60.24 -13.01 -34.61
N ARG A 48 -59.70 -13.69 -33.60
CA ARG A 48 -60.07 -13.48 -32.20
C ARG A 48 -59.75 -12.07 -31.72
N ARG A 49 -58.59 -11.51 -32.07
CA ARG A 49 -58.25 -10.11 -31.73
C ARG A 49 -59.24 -9.13 -32.35
N ARG A 50 -59.53 -9.25 -33.66
CA ARG A 50 -60.52 -8.42 -34.38
C ARG A 50 -61.91 -8.50 -33.75
N TRP A 51 -62.34 -9.71 -33.39
CA TRP A 51 -63.63 -9.91 -32.72
C TRP A 51 -63.68 -9.28 -31.33
N VAL A 52 -62.61 -9.45 -30.53
CA VAL A 52 -62.51 -8.84 -29.18
C VAL A 52 -62.49 -7.32 -29.27
N GLU A 53 -61.82 -6.76 -30.27
CA GLU A 53 -61.75 -5.32 -30.49
C GLU A 53 -63.11 -4.74 -30.90
N ALA A 54 -63.79 -5.36 -31.87
CA ALA A 54 -65.13 -4.95 -32.30
C ALA A 54 -66.22 -5.16 -31.23
N ASN A 55 -66.03 -6.10 -30.29
CA ASN A 55 -66.99 -6.42 -29.23
C ASN A 55 -66.53 -6.00 -27.83
N ARG A 56 -65.58 -5.07 -27.73
CA ARG A 56 -64.91 -4.71 -26.47
C ARG A 56 -65.90 -4.31 -25.38
N ASP A 57 -66.90 -3.51 -25.71
CA ASP A 57 -67.87 -3.01 -24.72
C ASP A 57 -68.89 -4.08 -24.33
N ARG A 58 -69.34 -4.91 -25.28
CA ARG A 58 -70.17 -6.10 -24.99
C ARG A 58 -69.45 -7.09 -24.07
N ILE A 59 -68.15 -7.31 -24.29
CA ILE A 59 -67.33 -8.17 -23.43
C ILE A 59 -67.18 -7.55 -22.03
N ARG A 60 -66.96 -6.24 -21.93
CA ARG A 60 -66.90 -5.53 -20.64
C ARG A 60 -68.20 -5.64 -19.86
N GLU A 61 -69.34 -5.40 -20.50
CA GLU A 61 -70.65 -5.44 -19.85
C GLU A 61 -71.03 -6.87 -19.46
N SER A 62 -70.78 -7.86 -20.32
CA SER A 62 -70.96 -9.28 -19.99
C SER A 62 -70.07 -9.69 -18.81
N ASN A 63 -68.79 -9.29 -18.81
CA ASN A 63 -67.89 -9.52 -17.68
C ASN A 63 -68.33 -8.78 -16.41
N ARG A 64 -68.93 -7.59 -16.52
CA ARG A 64 -69.49 -6.84 -15.39
C ARG A 64 -70.65 -7.61 -14.76
N ARG A 65 -71.66 -7.99 -15.57
CA ARG A 65 -72.81 -8.77 -15.11
C ARG A 65 -72.38 -10.12 -14.53
N TRP A 66 -71.40 -10.78 -15.15
CA TRP A 66 -70.84 -12.02 -14.64
C TRP A 66 -70.12 -11.83 -13.30
N ARG A 67 -69.33 -10.76 -13.14
CA ARG A 67 -68.71 -10.43 -11.85
C ARG A 67 -69.78 -10.14 -10.80
N GLU A 68 -70.78 -9.32 -11.09
CA GLU A 68 -71.85 -8.99 -10.13
C GLU A 68 -72.59 -10.24 -9.63
N THR A 69 -72.78 -11.26 -10.48
CA THR A 69 -73.52 -12.48 -10.15
C THR A 69 -72.64 -13.65 -9.65
N HIS A 70 -71.34 -13.68 -9.98
CA HIS A 70 -70.47 -14.84 -9.75
C HIS A 70 -69.13 -14.51 -9.08
N LEU A 71 -68.91 -13.29 -8.57
CA LEU A 71 -67.64 -12.88 -7.96
C LEU A 71 -67.21 -13.81 -6.82
N GLU A 72 -68.15 -14.20 -5.96
CA GLU A 72 -67.87 -15.00 -4.78
C GLU A 72 -67.49 -16.44 -5.16
N ARG A 73 -68.24 -17.06 -6.08
CA ARG A 73 -67.92 -18.38 -6.63
C ARG A 73 -66.59 -18.39 -7.40
N ALA A 74 -66.25 -17.30 -8.09
CA ALA A 74 -64.97 -17.16 -8.78
C ALA A 74 -63.79 -17.05 -7.79
N ARG A 75 -63.97 -16.29 -6.69
CA ARG A 75 -62.98 -16.19 -5.61
C ARG A 75 -62.78 -17.54 -4.92
N GLU A 76 -63.84 -18.29 -4.69
CA GLU A 76 -63.77 -19.63 -4.12
C GLU A 76 -63.01 -20.59 -5.02
N LEU A 77 -63.36 -20.68 -6.31
CA LEU A 77 -62.63 -21.50 -7.29
C LEU A 77 -61.15 -21.09 -7.42
N ASN A 78 -60.84 -19.80 -7.29
CA ASN A 78 -59.46 -19.31 -7.30
C ASN A 78 -58.70 -19.74 -6.02
N ARG A 79 -59.31 -19.59 -4.84
CA ARG A 79 -58.75 -20.07 -3.57
C ARG A 79 -58.46 -21.57 -3.64
N ASP A 80 -59.41 -22.34 -4.16
CA ASP A 80 -59.28 -23.78 -4.37
C ASP A 80 -58.19 -24.15 -5.39
N SER A 81 -58.10 -23.41 -6.50
CA SER A 81 -57.04 -23.58 -7.50
C SER A 81 -55.66 -23.33 -6.88
N MET A 82 -55.51 -22.27 -6.08
CA MET A 82 -54.28 -21.94 -5.37
C MET A 82 -53.93 -22.99 -4.33
N ARG A 83 -54.91 -23.53 -3.58
CA ARG A 83 -54.72 -24.66 -2.67
C ARG A 83 -54.19 -25.90 -3.40
N ARG A 84 -54.83 -26.30 -4.51
CA ARG A 84 -54.38 -27.43 -5.34
C ARG A 84 -52.99 -27.20 -5.93
N ALA A 85 -52.67 -25.96 -6.35
CA ALA A 85 -51.35 -25.62 -6.87
C ALA A 85 -50.26 -25.68 -5.78
N ALA A 86 -50.56 -25.18 -4.58
CA ALA A 86 -49.68 -25.27 -3.43
C ALA A 86 -49.45 -26.73 -3.03
N ASP A 87 -50.49 -27.57 -3.04
CA ASP A 87 -50.38 -29.01 -2.77
C ASP A 87 -49.49 -29.72 -3.80
N ARG A 88 -49.62 -29.41 -5.10
CA ARG A 88 -48.71 -29.95 -6.13
C ARG A 88 -47.26 -29.54 -5.87
N LYS A 89 -47.02 -28.25 -5.58
CA LYS A 89 -45.68 -27.74 -5.27
C LYS A 89 -45.09 -28.40 -4.03
N ARG A 90 -45.91 -28.64 -2.99
CA ARG A 90 -45.50 -29.36 -1.77
C ARG A 90 -45.11 -30.80 -2.09
N ARG A 91 -45.94 -31.54 -2.83
CA ARG A 91 -45.64 -32.92 -3.24
C ARG A 91 -44.37 -33.02 -4.10
N GLU A 92 -44.17 -32.09 -5.02
CA GLU A 92 -42.94 -32.02 -5.81
C GLU A 92 -41.71 -31.73 -4.94
N ALA A 93 -41.82 -30.81 -3.99
CA ALA A 93 -40.74 -30.49 -3.06
C ALA A 93 -40.40 -31.69 -2.17
N GLU A 94 -41.40 -32.38 -1.63
CA GLU A 94 -41.23 -33.62 -0.86
C GLU A 94 -40.57 -34.72 -1.70
N THR A 95 -40.99 -34.89 -2.95
CA THR A 95 -40.38 -35.87 -3.87
C THR A 95 -38.92 -35.53 -4.16
N ARG A 96 -38.60 -34.26 -4.42
CA ARG A 96 -37.21 -33.79 -4.59
C ARG A 96 -36.39 -33.97 -3.31
N ALA A 97 -36.97 -33.73 -2.14
CA ALA A 97 -36.30 -33.93 -0.86
C ALA A 97 -35.94 -35.41 -0.65
N LYS A 98 -36.90 -36.33 -0.87
CA LYS A 98 -36.67 -37.78 -0.83
C LYS A 98 -35.60 -38.22 -1.84
N ALA A 99 -35.62 -37.67 -3.04
CA ALA A 99 -34.59 -37.94 -4.05
C ALA A 99 -33.20 -37.47 -3.62
N ARG A 100 -33.08 -36.27 -3.00
CA ARG A 100 -31.80 -35.77 -2.46
C ARG A 100 -31.24 -36.68 -1.37
N VAL A 101 -32.09 -37.15 -0.45
CA VAL A 101 -31.69 -38.09 0.60
C VAL A 101 -31.18 -39.39 -0.02
N ARG A 102 -31.93 -39.97 -0.97
CA ARG A 102 -31.51 -41.20 -1.66
C ARG A 102 -30.18 -41.05 -2.40
N VAL A 103 -29.99 -39.93 -3.11
CA VAL A 103 -28.72 -39.64 -3.82
C VAL A 103 -27.58 -39.46 -2.82
N ARG A 104 -27.81 -38.80 -1.68
CA ARG A 104 -26.79 -38.65 -0.63
C ARG A 104 -26.38 -40.01 -0.08
N VAL A 105 -27.34 -40.83 0.34
CA VAL A 105 -27.09 -42.20 0.85
C VAL A 105 -26.34 -43.03 -0.20
N TRP A 106 -26.77 -42.99 -1.46
CA TRP A 106 -26.08 -43.73 -2.53
C TRP A 106 -24.63 -43.27 -2.73
N ARG A 107 -24.34 -41.97 -2.61
CA ARG A 107 -22.98 -41.43 -2.72
C ARG A 107 -22.09 -41.86 -1.54
N GLU A 108 -22.66 -41.96 -0.35
CA GLU A 108 -21.97 -42.44 0.86
C GLU A 108 -21.69 -43.94 0.79
N GLU A 109 -22.64 -44.73 0.29
CA GLU A 109 -22.49 -46.18 0.09
C GLU A 109 -21.53 -46.53 -1.08
N HIS A 110 -21.39 -45.66 -2.08
CA HIS A 110 -20.61 -45.93 -3.30
C HIS A 110 -19.56 -44.85 -3.61
N PRO A 111 -18.61 -44.57 -2.69
CA PRO A 111 -17.63 -43.48 -2.85
C PRO A 111 -16.75 -43.69 -4.08
N ASP A 112 -16.37 -44.92 -4.41
CA ASP A 112 -15.48 -45.21 -5.54
C ASP A 112 -16.16 -45.05 -6.89
N ARG A 113 -17.46 -45.37 -6.98
CA ARG A 113 -18.23 -45.13 -8.22
C ARG A 113 -18.44 -43.64 -8.46
N VAL A 114 -18.64 -42.86 -7.40
CA VAL A 114 -18.70 -41.39 -7.49
C VAL A 114 -17.37 -40.82 -7.96
N ARG A 115 -16.25 -41.26 -7.37
CA ARG A 115 -14.90 -40.83 -7.79
C ARG A 115 -14.63 -41.19 -9.24
N LYS A 116 -14.98 -42.42 -9.67
CA LYS A 116 -14.84 -42.86 -11.07
C LYS A 116 -15.66 -41.97 -12.01
N TYR A 117 -16.95 -41.81 -11.75
CA TYR A 117 -17.82 -40.95 -12.55
C TYR A 117 -17.30 -39.50 -12.62
N GLN A 118 -16.83 -38.94 -11.51
CA GLN A 118 -16.24 -37.61 -11.49
C GLN A 118 -14.98 -37.51 -12.34
N ARG A 119 -14.08 -38.51 -12.25
CA ARG A 119 -12.88 -38.56 -13.11
C ARG A 119 -13.25 -38.63 -14.58
N ASP A 120 -14.13 -39.55 -14.96
CA ASP A 120 -14.57 -39.75 -16.33
C ASP A 120 -15.25 -38.48 -16.87
N TRP A 121 -16.05 -37.80 -16.05
CA TRP A 121 -16.68 -36.53 -16.43
C TRP A 121 -15.67 -35.39 -16.59
N VAL A 122 -14.69 -35.27 -15.70
CA VAL A 122 -13.62 -34.24 -15.79
C VAL A 122 -12.73 -34.49 -17.00
N GLU A 123 -12.42 -35.74 -17.31
CA GLU A 123 -11.64 -36.12 -18.49
C GLU A 123 -12.39 -35.78 -19.79
N ALA A 124 -13.67 -36.18 -19.89
CA ALA A 124 -14.52 -35.86 -21.04
C ALA A 124 -14.84 -34.36 -21.18
N ASN A 125 -14.73 -33.57 -20.10
CA ASN A 125 -15.02 -32.13 -20.09
C ASN A 125 -13.81 -31.27 -19.67
N ARG A 126 -12.59 -31.74 -19.95
CA ARG A 126 -11.35 -31.11 -19.49
C ARG A 126 -11.24 -29.63 -19.85
N ASP A 127 -11.68 -29.27 -21.05
CA ASP A 127 -11.63 -27.87 -21.51
C ASP A 127 -12.65 -26.98 -20.80
N LYS A 128 -13.86 -27.48 -20.53
CA LYS A 128 -14.88 -26.74 -19.76
C LYS A 128 -14.43 -26.51 -18.32
N VAL A 129 -13.82 -27.52 -17.70
CA VAL A 129 -13.26 -27.42 -16.34
C VAL A 129 -12.13 -26.39 -16.33
N ARG A 130 -11.22 -26.46 -17.31
CA ARG A 130 -10.12 -25.50 -17.43
C ARG A 130 -10.64 -24.08 -17.65
N GLU A 131 -11.62 -23.89 -18.52
CA GLU A 131 -12.21 -22.56 -18.78
C GLU A 131 -12.91 -22.00 -17.54
N TYR A 132 -13.68 -22.83 -16.82
CA TYR A 132 -14.30 -22.45 -15.56
C TYR A 132 -13.26 -21.97 -14.55
N TYR A 133 -12.20 -22.75 -14.33
CA TYR A 133 -11.12 -22.35 -13.43
C TYR A 133 -10.40 -21.11 -13.92
N ASN A 134 -10.08 -21.00 -15.21
CA ASN A 134 -9.46 -19.80 -15.77
C ASN A 134 -10.32 -18.55 -15.56
N ARG A 135 -11.64 -18.66 -15.74
CA ARG A 135 -12.58 -17.56 -15.48
C ARG A 135 -12.60 -17.19 -14.00
N TYR A 136 -12.64 -18.19 -13.12
CA TYR A 136 -12.59 -18.00 -11.67
C TYR A 136 -11.26 -17.34 -11.24
N TYR A 137 -10.12 -17.82 -11.73
CA TYR A 137 -8.80 -17.24 -11.43
C TYR A 137 -8.61 -15.85 -12.00
N ARG A 138 -9.22 -15.51 -13.14
CA ARG A 138 -9.19 -14.14 -13.67
C ARG A 138 -9.91 -13.15 -12.76
N THR A 139 -11.05 -13.54 -12.20
CA THR A 139 -11.87 -12.67 -11.34
C THR A 139 -11.45 -12.69 -9.87
N HIS A 140 -10.85 -13.78 -9.38
CA HIS A 140 -10.48 -13.98 -7.98
C HIS A 140 -8.96 -14.13 -7.78
N ARG A 141 -8.15 -13.61 -8.71
CA ARG A 141 -6.69 -13.74 -8.68
C ARG A 141 -6.12 -13.30 -7.33
N ASP A 142 -6.58 -12.15 -6.85
CA ASP A 142 -6.04 -11.54 -5.63
C ASP A 142 -6.48 -12.29 -4.38
N GLU A 143 -7.73 -12.77 -4.32
CA GLU A 143 -8.21 -13.60 -3.21
C GLU A 143 -7.41 -14.91 -3.11
N VAL A 144 -7.21 -15.61 -4.23
CA VAL A 144 -6.47 -16.88 -4.24
C VAL A 144 -5.01 -16.64 -3.87
N ASN A 145 -4.40 -15.58 -4.38
CA ASN A 145 -3.04 -15.19 -4.02
C ASN A 145 -2.92 -14.78 -2.55
N ALA A 146 -3.91 -14.07 -2.01
CA ALA A 146 -3.96 -13.69 -0.60
C ALA A 146 -4.07 -14.92 0.29
N ARG A 147 -4.96 -15.88 -0.03
CA ARG A 147 -5.11 -17.14 0.71
C ARG A 147 -3.84 -17.99 0.65
N ALA A 148 -3.23 -18.12 -0.53
CA ALA A 148 -1.97 -18.83 -0.70
C ALA A 148 -0.82 -18.16 0.07
N THR A 149 -0.82 -16.84 0.12
CA THR A 149 0.15 -16.04 0.88
C THR A 149 -0.06 -16.20 2.38
N ALA A 150 -1.31 -16.08 2.86
CA ALA A 150 -1.64 -16.28 4.27
C ALA A 150 -1.23 -17.67 4.76
N ARG A 151 -1.44 -18.72 3.95
CA ARG A 151 -0.98 -20.07 4.27
C ARG A 151 0.55 -20.15 4.41
N ARG A 152 1.29 -19.49 3.51
CA ARG A 152 2.77 -19.46 3.55
C ARG A 152 3.28 -18.68 4.75
N ASP A 153 2.63 -17.58 5.09
CA ASP A 153 3.01 -16.71 6.21
C ASP A 153 2.67 -17.36 7.56
N ALA A 154 1.62 -18.20 7.65
CA ALA A 154 1.25 -18.92 8.87
C ALA A 154 2.24 -20.05 9.24
N ASP A 155 2.84 -20.71 8.24
CA ASP A 155 3.88 -21.72 8.45
C ASP A 155 5.00 -21.58 7.40
N PRO A 156 5.94 -20.64 7.62
CA PRO A 156 7.04 -20.42 6.69
C PRO A 156 8.02 -21.59 6.67
N ALA A 157 8.19 -22.30 7.79
CA ALA A 157 9.09 -23.44 7.92
C ALA A 157 8.56 -24.65 7.13
N GLY A 158 7.28 -24.99 7.29
CA GLY A 158 6.64 -26.05 6.52
C GLY A 158 6.60 -25.76 5.03
N ALA A 159 6.33 -24.51 4.62
CA ALA A 159 6.39 -24.13 3.21
C ALA A 159 7.80 -24.30 2.61
N ALA A 160 8.85 -23.96 3.36
CA ALA A 160 10.23 -24.16 2.95
C ALA A 160 10.58 -25.66 2.88
N ALA A 161 10.16 -26.45 3.88
CA ALA A 161 10.36 -27.89 3.93
C ALA A 161 9.65 -28.60 2.76
N SER A 162 8.38 -28.28 2.48
CA SER A 162 7.67 -28.83 1.32
C SER A 162 8.34 -28.47 0.00
N LYS A 163 8.85 -27.24 -0.13
CA LYS A 163 9.61 -26.83 -1.32
C LYS A 163 10.91 -27.61 -1.46
N GLN A 164 11.62 -27.88 -0.37
CA GLN A 164 12.84 -28.69 -0.36
C GLN A 164 12.55 -30.15 -0.68
N ALA A 165 11.53 -30.75 -0.05
CA ALA A 165 11.08 -32.12 -0.31
C ALA A 165 10.70 -32.29 -1.79
N TRP A 166 9.86 -31.41 -2.32
CA TRP A 166 9.52 -31.42 -3.75
C TRP A 166 10.76 -31.32 -4.64
N ALA A 167 11.72 -30.45 -4.28
CA ALA A 167 12.95 -30.27 -5.04
C ALA A 167 13.91 -31.47 -4.97
N ALA A 168 13.86 -32.26 -3.88
CA ALA A 168 14.59 -33.50 -3.72
C ALA A 168 13.95 -34.62 -4.55
N ASP A 169 12.62 -34.77 -4.45
CA ASP A 169 11.85 -35.79 -5.18
C ASP A 169 11.88 -35.56 -6.70
N HIS A 170 11.95 -34.30 -7.14
CA HIS A 170 11.93 -33.92 -8.56
C HIS A 170 13.30 -33.47 -9.06
N LYS A 171 14.39 -34.06 -8.55
CA LYS A 171 15.77 -33.71 -8.94
C LYS A 171 16.01 -33.86 -10.44
N GLU A 172 15.53 -34.94 -11.04
CA GLU A 172 15.71 -35.23 -12.46
C GLU A 172 14.92 -34.26 -13.34
N HIS A 173 13.64 -34.01 -13.00
CA HIS A 173 12.83 -33.01 -13.69
C HIS A 173 13.44 -31.61 -13.64
N ARG A 174 14.05 -31.23 -12.51
CA ARG A 174 14.80 -29.97 -12.41
C ARG A 174 16.05 -29.95 -13.28
N ALA A 175 16.77 -31.07 -13.36
CA ALA A 175 17.93 -31.20 -14.23
C ALA A 175 17.51 -31.12 -15.71
N GLU A 176 16.40 -31.75 -16.09
CA GLU A 176 15.81 -31.65 -17.42
C GLU A 176 15.40 -30.22 -17.77
N LEU A 177 14.73 -29.51 -16.87
CA LEU A 177 14.42 -28.09 -17.06
C LEU A 177 15.69 -27.23 -17.23
N GLN A 178 16.78 -27.57 -16.51
CA GLN A 178 18.07 -26.90 -16.72
C GLN A 178 18.71 -27.25 -18.06
N ARG A 179 18.61 -28.50 -18.53
CA ARG A 179 19.06 -28.91 -19.86
C ARG A 179 18.27 -28.19 -20.94
N ALA A 180 16.95 -28.15 -20.84
CA ALA A 180 16.06 -27.43 -21.75
C ALA A 180 16.38 -25.93 -21.80
N ARG A 181 16.66 -25.30 -20.65
CA ARG A 181 17.10 -23.89 -20.62
C ARG A 181 18.46 -23.68 -21.30
N ARG A 182 19.37 -24.64 -21.21
CA ARG A 182 20.69 -24.62 -21.86
C ARG A 182 20.67 -25.07 -23.32
N ALA A 183 19.54 -25.60 -23.79
CA ALA A 183 19.40 -26.11 -25.15
C ALA A 183 19.40 -24.97 -26.18
N ASP A 184 18.96 -23.78 -25.78
CA ASP A 184 19.10 -22.55 -26.57
C ASP A 184 20.46 -21.89 -26.27
N PRO A 185 21.41 -21.94 -27.22
CA PRO A 185 22.76 -21.43 -27.00
C PRO A 185 22.81 -19.90 -26.91
N GLU A 186 21.90 -19.17 -27.55
CA GLU A 186 21.88 -17.71 -27.55
C GLU A 186 21.38 -17.17 -26.21
N VAL A 187 20.27 -17.73 -25.72
CA VAL A 187 19.72 -17.38 -24.40
C VAL A 187 20.71 -17.73 -23.30
N TYR A 188 21.34 -18.90 -23.38
CA TYR A 188 22.33 -19.31 -22.39
C TYR A 188 23.60 -18.46 -22.43
N ALA A 189 24.08 -18.07 -23.62
CA ALA A 189 25.21 -17.15 -23.76
C ALA A 189 24.90 -15.77 -23.15
N ALA A 190 23.70 -15.23 -23.40
CA ALA A 190 23.25 -13.97 -22.80
C ALA A 190 23.18 -14.06 -21.27
N GLU A 191 22.67 -15.17 -20.71
CA GLU A 191 22.67 -15.42 -19.26
C GLU A 191 24.09 -15.47 -18.69
N LEU A 192 25.03 -16.14 -19.37
CA LEU A 192 26.44 -16.19 -18.95
C LEU A 192 27.11 -14.81 -18.98
N GLU A 193 26.86 -14.02 -20.01
CA GLU A 193 27.42 -12.68 -20.14
C GLU A 193 26.85 -11.72 -19.10
N ALA A 194 25.54 -11.79 -18.79
CA ALA A 194 24.94 -11.03 -17.70
C ALA A 194 25.57 -11.37 -16.34
N ASN A 195 25.83 -12.66 -16.09
CA ASN A 195 26.54 -13.11 -14.89
C ASN A 195 28.00 -12.63 -14.85
N ALA A 196 28.70 -12.63 -15.98
CA ALA A 196 30.05 -12.12 -16.09
C ALA A 196 30.09 -10.59 -15.83
N ALA A 197 29.17 -9.83 -16.43
CA ALA A 197 29.02 -8.40 -16.21
C ALA A 197 28.76 -8.06 -14.74
N ALA A 198 27.85 -8.78 -14.08
CA ALA A 198 27.58 -8.60 -12.65
C ALA A 198 28.82 -8.85 -11.78
N ARG A 199 29.62 -9.87 -12.10
CA ARG A 199 30.90 -10.14 -11.41
C ARG A 199 31.93 -9.04 -11.67
N ARG A 200 32.04 -8.54 -12.90
CA ARG A 200 32.93 -7.41 -13.25
C ARG A 200 32.56 -6.16 -12.48
N LEU A 201 31.28 -5.82 -12.40
CA LEU A 201 30.76 -4.69 -11.61
C LEU A 201 31.09 -4.84 -10.12
N LYS A 202 30.84 -6.02 -9.53
CA LYS A 202 31.16 -6.27 -8.12
C LYS A 202 32.66 -6.05 -7.82
N ARG A 203 33.55 -6.51 -8.71
CA ARG A 203 35.01 -6.29 -8.57
C ARG A 203 35.40 -4.83 -8.79
N ALA A 204 34.76 -4.12 -9.70
CA ALA A 204 35.01 -2.69 -9.94
C ALA A 204 34.63 -1.85 -8.72
N LEU A 205 33.45 -2.10 -8.13
CA LEU A 205 32.99 -1.45 -6.91
C LEU A 205 33.95 -1.70 -5.74
N ALA A 206 34.39 -2.95 -5.56
CA ALA A 206 35.36 -3.30 -4.52
C ALA A 206 36.71 -2.59 -4.71
N ARG A 207 37.22 -2.51 -5.96
CA ARG A 207 38.44 -1.75 -6.28
C ARG A 207 38.30 -0.25 -6.01
N ALA A 208 37.10 0.30 -6.21
CA ALA A 208 36.80 1.70 -5.90
C ALA A 208 36.59 1.96 -4.39
N GLY A 209 36.79 0.96 -3.51
CA GLY A 209 36.52 1.09 -2.07
C GLY A 209 35.04 1.27 -1.74
N LEU A 210 34.15 1.10 -2.71
CA LEU A 210 32.71 1.21 -2.50
C LEU A 210 32.22 -0.09 -1.84
N PRO A 211 31.49 0.01 -0.72
CA PRO A 211 30.95 -1.18 -0.08
C PRO A 211 30.03 -1.92 -1.05
N PRO A 212 30.09 -3.26 -1.08
CA PRO A 212 29.14 -4.03 -1.89
C PRO A 212 27.73 -3.65 -1.46
N ARG A 213 26.81 -3.53 -2.43
CA ARG A 213 25.40 -3.19 -2.16
C ARG A 213 24.85 -4.19 -1.13
N ARG A 214 24.78 -3.78 0.13
CA ARG A 214 24.09 -4.51 1.20
C ARG A 214 22.60 -4.28 1.00
N LEU A 215 22.05 -4.87 -0.06
CA LEU A 215 20.65 -5.22 -0.03
C LEU A 215 20.57 -6.32 1.03
N HIS A 216 20.23 -5.97 2.27
CA HIS A 216 19.54 -6.94 3.11
C HIS A 216 18.28 -7.26 2.32
N PRO A 217 18.21 -8.39 1.61
CA PRO A 217 17.06 -8.68 0.79
C PRO A 217 16.00 -9.05 1.82
N ALA A 218 15.21 -8.06 2.23
CA ALA A 218 14.10 -8.30 3.13
C ALA A 218 13.27 -9.39 2.46
N THR A 219 13.11 -10.51 3.17
CA THR A 219 12.41 -11.65 2.62
C THR A 219 10.98 -11.23 2.27
N ALA A 220 10.32 -11.92 1.36
CA ALA A 220 8.93 -11.57 1.04
C ALA A 220 8.02 -11.65 2.28
N ALA A 221 8.35 -12.50 3.26
CA ALA A 221 7.67 -12.55 4.55
C ALA A 221 7.95 -11.31 5.40
N GLU A 222 9.22 -10.91 5.56
CA GLU A 222 9.61 -9.70 6.29
C GLU A 222 9.01 -8.43 5.70
N ARG A 223 9.01 -8.29 4.36
CA ARG A 223 8.40 -7.12 3.71
C ARG A 223 6.92 -7.00 4.04
N ARG A 224 6.19 -8.11 4.03
CA ARG A 224 4.77 -8.13 4.40
C ARG A 224 4.55 -7.89 5.89
N ALA A 225 5.41 -8.44 6.74
CA ALA A 225 5.36 -8.16 8.18
C ALA A 225 5.57 -6.67 8.45
N ASN A 226 6.56 -6.06 7.79
CA ASN A 226 6.82 -4.63 7.87
C ASN A 226 5.66 -3.80 7.30
N GLU A 227 5.05 -4.23 6.20
CA GLU A 227 3.87 -3.57 5.63
C GLU A 227 2.68 -3.62 6.60
N ARG A 228 2.39 -4.78 7.20
CA ARG A 228 1.36 -4.91 8.24
C ARG A 228 1.67 -4.05 9.46
N ALA A 229 2.91 -4.04 9.92
CA ALA A 229 3.36 -3.20 11.03
C ALA A 229 3.25 -1.71 10.69
N ALA A 230 3.56 -1.31 9.45
CA ALA A 230 3.42 0.05 8.98
C ALA A 230 1.95 0.47 8.92
N VAL A 231 1.06 -0.37 8.35
CA VAL A 231 -0.38 -0.10 8.33
C VAL A 231 -0.94 0.02 9.75
N ALA A 232 -0.52 -0.85 10.67
CA ALA A 232 -0.92 -0.77 12.07
C ALA A 232 -0.41 0.53 12.75
N PHE A 233 0.84 0.90 12.50
CA PHE A 233 1.46 2.11 13.05
C PHE A 233 0.80 3.38 12.51
N PHE A 234 0.67 3.52 11.18
CA PHE A 234 0.08 4.71 10.55
C PHE A 234 -1.45 4.77 10.66
N GLY A 235 -2.11 3.65 10.97
CA GLY A 235 -3.54 3.58 11.24
C GLY A 235 -3.92 3.90 12.69
N ASP A 236 -2.94 4.09 13.58
CA ASP A 236 -3.19 4.42 14.98
C ASP A 236 -3.75 5.85 15.11
N PRO A 237 -4.97 6.04 15.67
CA PRO A 237 -5.56 7.37 15.82
C PRO A 237 -4.81 8.27 16.80
N SER A 238 -3.99 7.71 17.69
CA SER A 238 -3.18 8.47 18.66
C SER A 238 -1.85 8.96 18.08
N LEU A 239 -1.42 8.45 16.92
CA LEU A 239 -0.12 8.76 16.33
C LEU A 239 0.12 10.26 16.11
N PRO A 240 -0.84 11.06 15.57
CA PRO A 240 -0.60 12.49 15.38
C PRO A 240 -0.32 13.23 16.68
N GLU A 241 -1.05 12.89 17.75
CA GLU A 241 -0.88 13.48 19.07
C GLU A 241 0.44 13.01 19.71
N HIS A 242 0.80 11.73 19.56
CA HIS A 242 2.10 11.20 20.00
C HIS A 242 3.28 11.96 19.36
N VAL A 243 3.23 12.15 18.04
CA VAL A 243 4.25 12.89 17.29
C VAL A 243 4.31 14.36 17.73
N HIS A 244 3.14 14.98 17.97
CA HIS A 244 3.08 16.34 18.49
C HIS A 244 3.72 16.46 19.88
N GLN A 245 3.32 15.61 20.83
CA GLN A 245 3.90 15.57 22.18
C GLN A 245 5.41 15.32 22.13
N SER A 246 5.87 14.40 21.29
CA SER A 246 7.29 14.11 21.14
C SER A 246 8.05 15.32 20.61
N THR A 247 7.48 16.06 19.65
CA THR A 247 8.12 17.23 19.06
C THR A 247 8.21 18.37 20.07
N VAL A 248 7.10 18.70 20.72
CA VAL A 248 7.03 19.73 21.77
C VAL A 248 7.98 19.40 22.91
N PHE A 249 8.05 18.14 23.35
CA PHE A 249 8.95 17.70 24.40
C PHE A 249 10.43 17.89 24.01
N VAL A 250 10.82 17.50 22.80
CA VAL A 250 12.19 17.70 22.28
C VAL A 250 12.55 19.19 22.23
N GLU A 251 11.64 20.02 21.76
CA GLU A 251 11.84 21.47 21.66
C GLU A 251 12.00 22.11 23.04
N ASN A 252 11.10 21.79 23.97
CA ASN A 252 11.15 22.29 25.35
C ASN A 252 12.42 21.84 26.06
N LEU A 253 12.81 20.57 25.93
CA LEU A 253 14.03 20.04 26.51
C LEU A 253 15.28 20.72 25.92
N THR A 254 15.32 20.86 24.60
CA THR A 254 16.44 21.54 23.92
C THR A 254 16.55 23.00 24.37
N LYS A 255 15.42 23.72 24.42
CA LYS A 255 15.35 25.12 24.85
C LYS A 255 15.79 25.27 26.31
N HIS A 256 15.29 24.41 27.19
CA HIS A 256 15.66 24.41 28.61
C HIS A 256 17.17 24.22 28.76
N MET A 257 17.74 23.24 28.06
CA MET A 257 19.17 22.97 28.14
C MET A 257 20.04 24.07 27.53
N LEU A 258 19.62 24.70 26.43
CA LEU A 258 20.35 25.85 25.88
C LEU A 258 20.42 27.03 26.86
N LEU A 259 19.36 27.25 27.65
CA LEU A 259 19.27 28.35 28.61
C LEU A 259 19.92 28.03 29.96
N HIS A 260 19.83 26.78 30.43
CA HIS A 260 20.14 26.42 31.81
C HIS A 260 21.24 25.38 31.97
N HIS A 261 21.92 24.95 30.90
CA HIS A 261 22.93 23.88 30.99
C HIS A 261 24.02 24.12 32.04
N ALA A 262 24.56 25.34 32.17
CA ALA A 262 25.60 25.61 33.18
C ALA A 262 25.08 25.37 34.61
N ARG A 263 23.92 25.92 34.94
CA ARG A 263 23.26 25.72 36.24
C ARG A 263 22.88 24.26 36.48
N MET A 264 22.42 23.55 35.45
CA MET A 264 22.07 22.13 35.56
C MET A 264 23.31 21.26 35.79
N ARG A 265 24.43 21.63 35.19
CA ARG A 265 25.72 20.97 35.40
C ARG A 265 26.25 21.18 36.82
N GLU A 266 26.23 22.42 37.32
CA GLU A 266 26.62 22.73 38.71
C GLU A 266 25.77 21.94 39.71
N PHE A 267 24.45 21.89 39.49
CA PHE A 267 23.55 21.06 40.27
C PHE A 267 23.98 19.58 40.23
N ALA A 268 24.20 19.03 39.05
CA ALA A 268 24.57 17.62 38.91
C ALA A 268 25.93 17.29 39.56
N GLU A 269 26.92 18.15 39.43
CA GLU A 269 28.23 18.00 40.06
C GLU A 269 28.10 18.06 41.60
N SER A 270 27.31 19.00 42.13
CA SER A 270 27.03 19.08 43.57
C SER A 270 26.29 17.86 44.12
N TYR A 271 25.36 17.31 43.33
CA TYR A 271 24.61 16.11 43.66
C TYR A 271 25.52 14.88 43.72
N VAL A 272 26.36 14.69 42.69
CA VAL A 272 27.33 13.58 42.63
C VAL A 272 28.32 13.66 43.80
N ALA A 273 28.89 14.84 44.08
CA ALA A 273 29.81 15.04 45.20
C ALA A 273 29.15 14.75 46.57
N THR A 274 27.86 15.06 46.73
CA THR A 274 27.12 14.73 47.95
C THR A 274 26.86 13.22 48.06
N ARG A 275 26.53 12.57 46.94
CA ARG A 275 26.38 11.11 46.86
C ARG A 275 27.66 10.38 47.27
N GLU A 276 28.80 10.83 46.76
CA GLU A 276 30.12 10.28 47.09
C GLU A 276 30.43 10.43 48.59
N ARG A 277 30.16 11.61 49.17
CA ARG A 277 30.31 11.83 50.63
C ARG A 277 29.43 10.90 51.47
N MET A 278 28.30 10.45 50.94
CA MET A 278 27.39 9.50 51.62
C MET A 278 27.76 8.02 51.36
N GLY A 279 28.80 7.73 50.59
CA GLY A 279 29.19 6.35 50.24
C GLY A 279 28.21 5.63 49.31
N LEU A 280 27.38 6.37 48.58
CA LEU A 280 26.45 5.79 47.61
C LEU A 280 27.17 5.44 46.29
N PRO A 281 26.62 4.51 45.48
CA PRO A 281 27.21 4.15 44.19
C PRO A 281 27.43 5.38 43.30
N PRO A 282 28.58 5.45 42.59
CA PRO A 282 28.93 6.60 41.76
C PRO A 282 27.89 6.80 40.67
N ALA A 283 27.57 8.08 40.40
CA ALA A 283 26.65 8.48 39.35
C ALA A 283 27.35 9.45 38.40
N ASN A 284 27.01 9.40 37.11
CA ASN A 284 27.57 10.32 36.13
C ASN A 284 26.83 11.66 36.20
N ALA A 285 27.57 12.77 36.35
CA ALA A 285 26.99 14.11 36.37
C ALA A 285 26.20 14.45 35.09
N ASP A 286 26.62 13.96 33.91
CA ASP A 286 25.86 14.17 32.67
C ASP A 286 24.48 13.47 32.76
N ASP A 287 24.43 12.23 33.23
CA ASP A 287 23.17 11.49 33.33
C ASP A 287 22.23 12.11 34.38
N VAL A 288 22.76 12.56 35.53
CA VAL A 288 22.00 13.28 36.56
C VAL A 288 21.45 14.61 36.00
N MET A 289 22.28 15.36 35.25
CA MET A 289 21.88 16.61 34.62
C MET A 289 20.72 16.41 33.65
N TRP A 290 20.82 15.43 32.75
CA TRP A 290 19.78 15.15 31.77
C TRP A 290 18.51 14.58 32.39
N ALA A 291 18.64 13.72 33.41
CA ALA A 291 17.49 13.23 34.18
C ALA A 291 16.74 14.42 34.82
N ARG A 292 17.46 15.33 35.49
CA ARG A 292 16.86 16.50 36.11
C ARG A 292 16.18 17.43 35.10
N ALA A 293 16.82 17.64 33.94
CA ALA A 293 16.23 18.44 32.87
C ALA A 293 14.95 17.82 32.31
N VAL A 294 14.93 16.49 32.16
CA VAL A 294 13.72 15.74 31.77
C VAL A 294 12.62 15.94 32.80
N ASP A 295 12.91 15.77 34.10
CA ASP A 295 11.91 15.96 35.17
C ASP A 295 11.30 17.37 35.12
N VAL A 296 12.13 18.41 35.03
CA VAL A 296 11.67 19.80 34.97
C VAL A 296 10.77 20.06 33.74
N VAL A 297 11.11 19.46 32.60
CA VAL A 297 10.34 19.64 31.36
C VAL A 297 9.03 18.84 31.42
N LEU A 298 9.04 17.64 32.01
CA LEU A 298 7.83 16.85 32.22
C LEU A 298 6.86 17.55 33.18
N ASP A 299 7.36 18.08 34.31
CA ASP A 299 6.55 18.83 35.28
C ASP A 299 5.92 20.09 34.67
N GLY A 300 6.64 20.76 33.77
CA GLY A 300 6.17 21.97 33.09
C GLY A 300 5.23 21.70 31.91
N SER A 301 5.21 20.49 31.36
CA SER A 301 4.45 20.15 30.15
C SER A 301 3.12 19.49 30.53
N ARG A 302 2.03 20.26 30.49
CA ARG A 302 0.67 19.69 30.61
C ARG A 302 0.40 18.86 29.35
N ARG A 303 0.39 17.51 29.47
CA ARG A 303 0.07 16.48 28.44
C ARG A 303 1.29 15.85 27.76
N VAL A 304 1.96 14.93 28.46
CA VAL A 304 3.04 14.10 27.91
C VAL A 304 2.72 12.61 28.07
N ASP A 305 1.42 12.28 28.20
CA ASP A 305 0.95 10.97 28.65
C ASP A 305 1.17 9.86 27.62
N LEU A 306 1.40 10.22 26.35
CA LEU A 306 1.66 9.24 25.27
C LEU A 306 3.14 8.93 25.10
N LEU A 307 4.06 9.65 25.76
CA LEU A 307 5.49 9.40 25.57
C LEU A 307 5.96 8.16 26.31
N THR A 308 6.64 7.29 25.58
CA THR A 308 7.34 6.15 26.17
C THR A 308 8.72 6.56 26.65
N SER A 309 9.32 5.75 27.52
CA SER A 309 10.73 5.92 27.94
C SER A 309 11.70 5.94 26.75
N ARG A 310 11.36 5.24 25.66
CA ARG A 310 12.12 5.25 24.41
C ARG A 310 12.07 6.61 23.72
N ASP A 311 10.91 7.25 23.72
CA ASP A 311 10.72 8.58 23.12
C ASP A 311 11.49 9.64 23.91
N VAL A 312 11.43 9.58 25.24
CA VAL A 312 12.23 10.45 26.13
C VAL A 312 13.73 10.26 25.89
N ALA A 313 14.21 9.01 25.80
CA ALA A 313 15.61 8.73 25.50
C ALA A 313 16.03 9.22 24.09
N ALA A 314 15.13 9.12 23.10
CA ALA A 314 15.35 9.68 21.78
C ALA A 314 15.43 11.22 21.84
N ALA A 315 14.57 11.86 22.62
CA ALA A 315 14.56 13.30 22.82
C ALA A 315 15.83 13.81 23.49
N VAL A 316 16.32 13.12 24.53
CA VAL A 316 17.61 13.43 25.17
C VAL A 316 18.76 13.33 24.17
N ARG A 317 18.80 12.28 23.33
CA ARG A 317 19.84 12.15 22.29
C ARG A 317 19.77 13.27 21.26
N ALA A 318 18.55 13.64 20.84
CA ALA A 318 18.34 14.75 19.91
C ALA A 318 18.84 16.06 20.53
N ALA A 319 18.42 16.37 21.76
CA ALA A 319 18.83 17.56 22.51
C ALA A 319 20.36 17.62 22.73
N LYS A 320 21.01 16.50 23.10
CA LYS A 320 22.49 16.39 23.19
C LYS A 320 23.16 16.77 21.86
N ALA A 321 22.62 16.29 20.74
CA ALA A 321 23.16 16.60 19.42
C ALA A 321 23.00 18.08 19.05
N THR A 322 21.86 18.70 19.34
CA THR A 322 21.65 20.15 19.15
C THR A 322 22.56 20.98 20.03
N MET A 323 22.71 20.62 21.30
CA MET A 323 23.65 21.27 22.22
C MET A 323 25.09 21.21 21.73
N ARG A 324 25.54 20.03 21.28
CA ARG A 324 26.89 19.87 20.73
C ARG A 324 27.11 20.75 19.50
N ARG A 325 26.13 20.84 18.60
CA ARG A 325 26.19 21.74 17.43
C ARG A 325 26.24 23.21 17.83
N ALA A 326 25.45 23.61 18.83
CA ALA A 326 25.45 24.98 19.34
C ALA A 326 26.82 25.33 19.96
N GLU A 327 27.40 24.41 20.73
CA GLU A 327 28.73 24.62 21.31
C GLU A 327 29.84 24.64 20.26
N GLN A 328 29.80 23.74 19.29
CA GLN A 328 30.71 23.74 18.15
C GLN A 328 30.64 25.08 17.39
N LYS A 329 29.42 25.61 17.18
CA LYS A 329 29.22 26.92 16.56
C LYS A 329 29.83 28.05 17.40
N ARG A 330 29.63 28.04 18.73
CA ARG A 330 30.24 29.03 19.64
C ARG A 330 31.77 28.96 19.63
N GLN A 331 32.37 27.76 19.67
CA GLN A 331 33.83 27.59 19.56
C GLN A 331 34.35 28.11 18.22
N HIS A 332 33.64 27.83 17.13
CA HIS A 332 34.00 28.31 15.80
C HIS A 332 33.94 29.84 15.71
N GLU A 333 32.88 30.47 16.23
CA GLU A 333 32.73 31.93 16.24
C GLU A 333 33.81 32.60 17.09
N ARG A 334 34.06 32.09 18.31
CA ARG A 334 35.15 32.57 19.18
C ARG A 334 36.52 32.43 18.53
N LEU A 335 36.77 31.33 17.82
CA LEU A 335 38.02 31.13 17.09
C LEU A 335 38.19 32.16 15.97
N VAL A 336 37.14 32.39 15.17
CA VAL A 336 37.16 33.41 14.10
C VAL A 336 37.43 34.80 14.68
N GLU A 337 36.69 35.18 15.73
CA GLU A 337 36.86 36.47 16.40
C GLU A 337 38.28 36.63 16.98
N ALA A 338 38.78 35.63 17.69
CA ALA A 338 40.12 35.66 18.27
C ALA A 338 41.20 35.77 17.19
N VAL A 339 41.04 35.10 16.03
CA VAL A 339 41.95 35.25 14.89
C VAL A 339 41.90 36.65 14.32
N VAL A 340 40.71 37.22 14.12
CA VAL A 340 40.57 38.59 13.59
C VAL A 340 41.24 39.60 14.52
N VAL A 341 40.97 39.52 15.83
CA VAL A 341 41.60 40.39 16.85
C VAL A 341 43.12 40.19 16.87
N HIS A 342 43.60 38.95 16.78
CA HIS A 342 45.03 38.64 16.78
C HIS A 342 45.74 39.19 15.54
N VAL A 343 45.13 39.04 14.36
CA VAL A 343 45.64 39.61 13.10
C VAL A 343 45.72 41.12 13.20
N GLN A 344 44.68 41.79 13.71
CA GLN A 344 44.68 43.25 13.85
C GLN A 344 45.80 43.72 14.78
N ARG A 345 45.95 43.09 15.95
CA ARG A 345 46.99 43.45 16.93
C ARG A 345 48.41 43.18 16.44
N ASN A 346 48.62 42.10 15.69
CA ASN A 346 49.96 41.63 15.29
C ASN A 346 50.25 41.80 13.80
N ARG A 347 49.53 42.69 13.11
CA ARG A 347 49.53 42.77 11.65
C ARG A 347 50.92 42.91 11.04
N VAL A 348 51.76 43.78 11.60
CA VAL A 348 53.11 44.05 11.07
C VAL A 348 53.99 42.80 11.16
N ARG A 349 54.00 42.14 12.33
CA ARG A 349 54.74 40.89 12.55
C ARG A 349 54.25 39.79 11.61
N LEU A 350 52.94 39.52 11.61
CA LEU A 350 52.34 38.46 10.79
C LEU A 350 52.53 38.71 9.29
N ALA A 351 52.54 39.96 8.84
CA ALA A 351 52.79 40.31 7.44
C ALA A 351 54.26 40.08 7.03
N ALA A 352 55.21 40.22 7.96
CA ALA A 352 56.61 39.87 7.73
C ALA A 352 56.78 38.34 7.67
N ASP A 353 56.16 37.61 8.58
CA ASP A 353 56.16 36.15 8.62
C ASP A 353 55.52 35.56 7.35
N ALA A 354 54.38 36.10 6.92
CA ALA A 354 53.73 35.69 5.67
C ALA A 354 54.62 35.95 4.44
N ALA A 355 55.38 37.05 4.41
CA ALA A 355 56.32 37.32 3.33
C ALA A 355 57.52 36.36 3.33
N MET A 356 58.02 35.98 4.50
CA MET A 356 59.06 34.95 4.64
C MET A 356 58.56 33.59 4.17
N GLU A 357 57.38 33.16 4.62
CA GLU A 357 56.77 31.88 4.20
C GLU A 357 56.48 31.85 2.69
N SER A 358 55.98 32.95 2.12
CA SER A 358 55.77 33.07 0.67
C SER A 358 57.07 32.93 -0.13
N ARG A 359 58.17 33.55 0.34
CA ARG A 359 59.52 33.35 -0.25
C ARG A 359 59.98 31.90 -0.13
N ALA A 360 59.84 31.29 1.05
CA ALA A 360 60.21 29.89 1.28
C ALA A 360 59.43 28.92 0.38
N ARG A 361 58.15 29.19 0.12
CA ARG A 361 57.32 28.41 -0.81
C ARG A 361 57.81 28.49 -2.25
N ARG A 362 58.16 29.69 -2.73
CA ARG A 362 58.73 29.88 -4.08
C ARG A 362 60.04 29.13 -4.25
N MET A 363 60.93 29.18 -3.26
CA MET A 363 62.19 28.42 -3.28
C MET A 363 61.98 26.89 -3.32
N ARG A 364 60.84 26.41 -2.79
CA ARG A 364 60.46 24.99 -2.81
C ARG A 364 59.62 24.59 -4.03
N GLY A 365 59.42 25.48 -5.01
CA GLY A 365 58.59 25.22 -6.19
C GLY A 365 57.09 25.05 -5.89
N LYS A 366 56.63 25.49 -4.71
CA LYS A 366 55.21 25.44 -4.34
C LYS A 366 54.47 26.65 -4.90
N PRO A 367 53.18 26.51 -5.26
CA PRO A 367 52.39 27.65 -5.76
C PRO A 367 52.34 28.77 -4.72
N SER A 368 52.39 30.01 -5.21
CA SER A 368 52.19 31.18 -4.38
C SER A 368 50.77 31.15 -3.82
N VAL A 369 50.65 31.34 -2.51
CA VAL A 369 49.37 31.58 -1.84
C VAL A 369 49.26 33.08 -1.63
N ASP A 370 48.03 33.59 -1.62
CA ASP A 370 47.77 34.99 -1.34
C ASP A 370 48.38 35.41 0.02
N ARG A 371 48.91 36.63 0.08
CA ARG A 371 49.64 37.10 1.26
C ARG A 371 48.72 37.24 2.47
N ASP A 372 47.49 37.70 2.25
CA ASP A 372 46.52 37.88 3.33
C ASP A 372 45.99 36.52 3.80
N GLU A 373 45.78 35.56 2.89
CA GLU A 373 45.48 34.17 3.26
C GLU A 373 46.59 33.53 4.14
N LEU A 374 47.86 33.73 3.78
CA LEU A 374 48.99 33.25 4.59
C LEU A 374 49.02 33.91 5.97
N LEU A 375 48.72 35.22 6.05
CA LEU A 375 48.66 35.96 7.30
C LEU A 375 47.60 35.35 8.24
N VAL A 376 46.38 35.16 7.77
CA VAL A 376 45.29 34.56 8.57
C VAL A 376 45.61 33.13 8.95
N ARG A 377 46.28 32.36 8.08
CA ARG A 377 46.68 30.99 8.38
C ARG A 377 47.71 30.91 9.51
N ILE A 378 48.71 31.79 9.52
CA ILE A 378 49.71 31.86 10.60
C ILE A 378 49.00 32.26 11.91
N ALA A 379 48.16 33.30 11.86
CA ALA A 379 47.38 33.74 13.02
C ALA A 379 46.48 32.64 13.59
N LEU A 380 45.80 31.88 12.72
CA LEU A 380 44.95 30.76 13.11
C LEU A 380 45.73 29.66 13.82
N GLN A 381 46.96 29.36 13.38
CA GLN A 381 47.81 28.37 14.04
C GLN A 381 48.21 28.82 15.45
N GLU A 382 48.57 30.09 15.63
CA GLU A 382 48.93 30.65 16.93
C GLU A 382 47.72 30.71 17.88
N VAL A 383 46.56 31.13 17.39
CA VAL A 383 45.32 31.26 18.19
C VAL A 383 44.70 29.90 18.53
N ALA A 384 44.76 28.91 17.64
CA ALA A 384 44.20 27.59 17.88
C ALA A 384 44.86 26.85 19.06
N ALA A 385 46.07 27.26 19.46
CA ALA A 385 46.74 26.76 20.67
C ALA A 385 46.18 27.36 21.97
N GLN A 386 45.52 28.52 21.89
CA GLN A 386 45.04 29.29 23.03
C GLN A 386 43.51 29.17 23.22
N VAL A 387 42.78 28.97 22.12
CA VAL A 387 41.31 28.86 22.14
C VAL A 387 40.89 27.39 22.18
N PRO A 388 39.93 27.00 23.04
CA PRO A 388 39.40 25.64 23.07
C PRO A 388 38.81 25.24 21.71
N THR A 389 39.45 24.29 21.03
CA THR A 389 39.04 23.77 19.72
C THR A 389 38.61 22.29 19.79
N THR A 390 38.35 21.77 20.99
CA THR A 390 38.10 20.34 21.26
C THR A 390 36.91 19.75 20.48
N LEU A 391 35.95 20.57 20.06
CA LEU A 391 34.78 20.12 19.30
C LEU A 391 34.85 20.44 17.80
N LEU A 392 35.92 21.12 17.35
CA LEU A 392 36.07 21.53 15.96
C LEU A 392 36.81 20.45 15.17
N ALA A 393 36.19 20.00 14.07
CA ALA A 393 36.88 19.14 13.12
C ALA A 393 37.85 19.96 12.26
N ALA A 394 38.80 19.29 11.59
CA ALA A 394 39.72 19.95 10.65
C ALA A 394 38.99 20.75 9.54
N GLY A 395 37.78 20.31 9.16
CA GLY A 395 36.92 21.05 8.23
C GLY A 395 36.40 22.37 8.80
N ASP A 396 36.09 22.43 10.10
CA ASP A 396 35.62 23.65 10.77
C ASP A 396 36.71 24.69 10.89
N ILE A 397 37.95 24.26 11.13
CA ILE A 397 39.14 25.11 11.17
C ILE A 397 39.37 25.74 9.78
N ARG A 398 39.23 24.95 8.70
CA ARG A 398 39.31 25.49 7.32
C ARG A 398 38.20 26.49 7.02
N ARG A 399 36.97 26.25 7.50
CA ARG A 399 35.87 27.21 7.38
C ARG A 399 36.15 28.49 8.18
N ALA A 400 36.80 28.37 9.34
CA ALA A 400 37.15 29.51 10.18
C ALA A 400 38.17 30.39 9.47
N LEU A 401 39.17 29.79 8.82
CA LEU A 401 40.13 30.49 7.96
C LEU A 401 39.40 31.33 6.90
N GLY A 402 38.52 30.72 6.10
CA GLY A 402 37.79 31.42 5.04
C GLY A 402 36.93 32.57 5.56
N ARG A 403 36.25 32.38 6.71
CA ARG A 403 35.46 33.44 7.34
C ARG A 403 36.31 34.58 7.90
N ALA A 404 37.44 34.27 8.54
CA ALA A 404 38.35 35.26 9.08
C ALA A 404 39.01 36.08 7.95
N SER A 405 39.45 35.43 6.86
CA SER A 405 39.97 36.10 5.67
C SER A 405 38.94 37.04 5.05
N PHE A 406 37.68 36.60 4.93
CA PHE A 406 36.59 37.45 4.42
C PHE A 406 36.31 38.65 5.33
N ALA A 407 36.22 38.43 6.65
CA ALA A 407 36.00 39.50 7.62
C ALA A 407 37.13 40.54 7.60
N LEU A 408 38.38 40.11 7.46
CA LEU A 408 39.53 41.00 7.34
C LEU A 408 39.50 41.77 6.01
N GLY A 409 39.19 41.13 4.88
CA GLY A 409 39.04 41.80 3.58
C GLY A 409 38.05 42.96 3.64
N GLN A 410 36.87 42.75 4.22
CA GLN A 410 35.86 43.80 4.39
C GLN A 410 36.38 44.99 5.23
N MET A 411 37.17 44.73 6.26
CA MET A 411 37.75 45.80 7.08
C MET A 411 38.83 46.59 6.36
N LEU A 412 39.58 45.95 5.45
CA LEU A 412 40.61 46.61 4.64
C LEU A 412 39.99 47.52 3.57
N ASP A 413 38.93 47.02 2.92
CA ASP A 413 38.22 47.77 1.88
C ASP A 413 37.49 48.99 2.47
N ALA A 414 36.92 48.86 3.68
CA ALA A 414 36.27 49.96 4.38
C ALA A 414 37.24 51.11 4.73
N GLY A 415 38.46 50.78 5.18
CA GLY A 415 39.49 51.78 5.49
C GLY A 415 40.04 52.53 4.27
N SER A 416 39.92 51.95 3.07
CA SER A 416 40.36 52.60 1.83
C SER A 416 39.34 53.60 1.27
N SER A 417 38.05 53.49 1.65
CA SER A 417 36.97 54.35 1.14
C SER A 417 36.89 55.69 1.88
N ASP A 418 37.19 55.72 3.19
CA ASP A 418 37.26 56.98 3.97
C ASP A 418 38.42 57.88 3.53
N ASN A 419 39.51 57.30 3.05
CA ASN A 419 40.66 58.05 2.53
C ASN A 419 40.40 58.69 1.14
N GLN A 420 39.35 58.24 0.43
CA GLN A 420 38.92 58.86 -0.84
C GLN A 420 37.89 59.97 -0.61
N ARG A 421 37.03 59.89 0.41
CA ARG A 421 36.07 60.96 0.74
C ARG A 421 36.74 62.21 1.31
N GLY A 422 37.88 62.08 1.98
CA GLY A 422 38.66 63.23 2.46
C GLY A 422 39.35 64.06 1.37
N ARG A 423 39.48 63.55 0.13
CA ARG A 423 40.13 64.26 -0.98
C ARG A 423 39.18 65.00 -1.93
N CYS A 424 37.87 64.93 -1.72
CA CYS A 424 36.88 65.61 -2.56
C CYS A 424 36.33 66.92 -1.94
N LEU A 425 36.88 67.40 -0.82
CA LEU A 425 36.48 68.67 -0.20
C LEU A 425 37.57 69.76 -0.25
N GLU A 426 38.66 69.54 -0.98
CA GLU A 426 39.70 70.56 -1.25
C GLU A 426 39.85 70.86 -2.75
N ALA A 427 38.73 71.04 -3.45
CA ALA A 427 38.70 71.57 -4.82
C ALA A 427 37.72 72.74 -4.93
#